data_AF-A0A8H9J4T3-F1
#
_entry.id   AF-A0A8H9J4T3-F1
#
_cell.length_a   1.000
_cell.length_b   1.000
_cell.length_c   1.000
_cell.angle_alpha   90.00
_cell.angle_beta   90.00
_cell.angle_gamma   90.00
#
_symmetry.space_group_name_H-M   'P 1'
#
loop_
_entity.id
_entity.type
_entity.pdbx_description
1 polymer ?
#
loop_
_entity_poly.entity_id
_entity_poly.type
_entity_poly.pdbx_seq_one_letter_code
_entity_poly.pdbx_strand_id
1 'polypeptide(L)'
;MLSIAALCAAVALLTWPVTATSQARLAALTARGPSRGRPRFDRRWLLLLAVVPVLVLLGPFGVVAAGMLVLAVRCHRRSRQRLKADLRTAAALAEALGAAVAELRSGAPPATAAEVAARDVSGEARLVMRALSTSARFGVVDQHETGLPGQVARAWSLSQRHGLPLAELLDAVRRDFVARTRFVTRADANMAGPRASAAVLAFLPGVGVLLGEGMGARPLHVLATTAAGHVLLLLGTGLILGGVAWSVRLTKLVVGP
;
A
#
# COMPACT_ATOMS: atom_id res chain seq x y z
N MET A 1 -31.82 -13.23 10.98
CA MET A 1 -31.27 -13.77 9.71
C MET A 1 -30.97 -12.64 8.72
N LEU A 2 -31.93 -11.79 8.35
CA LEU A 2 -31.71 -10.61 7.48
C LEU A 2 -30.65 -9.62 8.00
N SER A 3 -30.56 -9.44 9.32
CA SER A 3 -29.63 -8.50 9.97
C SER A 3 -28.15 -8.89 9.83
N ILE A 4 -27.85 -10.20 9.86
CA ILE A 4 -26.48 -10.73 9.68
C ILE A 4 -26.09 -10.64 8.21
N ALA A 5 -27.02 -10.94 7.29
CA ALA A 5 -26.81 -10.80 5.86
C ALA A 5 -26.55 -9.34 5.46
N ALA A 6 -27.28 -8.38 6.04
CA ALA A 6 -27.08 -6.95 5.78
C ALA A 6 -25.76 -6.41 6.34
N LEU A 7 -25.35 -6.85 7.54
CA LEU A 7 -24.07 -6.45 8.13
C LEU A 7 -22.88 -7.06 7.37
N CYS A 8 -22.98 -8.33 6.97
CA CYS A 8 -22.01 -8.99 6.10
C CYS A 8 -21.95 -8.33 4.71
N ALA A 9 -23.09 -7.93 4.14
CA ALA A 9 -23.14 -7.23 2.86
C ALA A 9 -22.53 -5.82 2.96
N ALA A 10 -22.81 -5.07 4.03
CA ALA A 10 -22.22 -3.76 4.27
C ALA A 10 -20.70 -3.85 4.45
N VAL A 11 -20.22 -4.81 5.27
CA VAL A 11 -18.79 -5.08 5.42
C VAL A 11 -18.17 -5.53 4.09
N ALA A 12 -18.84 -6.39 3.32
CA ALA A 12 -18.39 -6.82 1.99
C ALA A 12 -18.29 -5.64 0.99
N LEU A 13 -19.24 -4.70 1.00
CA LEU A 13 -19.24 -3.49 0.17
C LEU A 13 -18.18 -2.48 0.62
N LEU A 14 -17.97 -2.31 1.92
CA LEU A 14 -16.95 -1.42 2.49
C LEU A 14 -15.52 -1.99 2.35
N THR A 15 -15.40 -3.32 2.33
CA THR A 15 -14.16 -4.04 2.02
C THR A 15 -13.98 -4.31 0.53
N TRP A 16 -14.98 -4.01 -0.32
CA TRP A 16 -14.92 -4.26 -1.76
C TRP A 16 -13.82 -3.42 -2.39
N PRO A 17 -12.76 -4.06 -2.91
CA PRO A 17 -11.59 -3.37 -3.40
C PRO A 17 -11.89 -2.90 -4.82
N VAL A 18 -12.44 -1.69 -4.97
CA VAL A 18 -12.40 -1.04 -6.29
C VAL A 18 -10.97 -0.56 -6.49
N THR A 19 -10.15 -1.44 -7.03
CA THR A 19 -8.80 -1.15 -7.48
C THR A 19 -8.92 -0.16 -8.65
N ALA A 20 -8.85 1.13 -8.34
CA ALA A 20 -8.68 2.18 -9.35
C ALA A 20 -7.49 1.87 -10.29
N THR A 21 -6.53 1.07 -9.83
CA THR A 21 -5.40 0.55 -10.58
C THR A 21 -5.72 -0.55 -11.60
N SER A 22 -6.75 -1.38 -11.41
CA SER A 22 -7.15 -2.38 -12.42
C SER A 22 -7.89 -1.70 -13.58
N GLN A 23 -8.76 -0.74 -13.26
CA GLN A 23 -9.42 0.10 -14.26
C GLN A 23 -8.43 0.99 -15.01
N ALA A 24 -7.41 1.55 -14.33
CA ALA A 24 -6.36 2.32 -14.99
C ALA A 24 -5.48 1.46 -15.92
N ARG A 25 -5.15 0.21 -15.54
CA ARG A 25 -4.40 -0.72 -16.39
C ARG A 25 -5.21 -1.20 -17.60
N LEU A 26 -6.50 -1.51 -17.42
CA LEU A 26 -7.39 -1.85 -18.54
C LEU A 26 -7.64 -0.65 -19.45
N ALA A 27 -7.79 0.56 -18.90
CA ALA A 27 -7.92 1.79 -19.68
C ALA A 27 -6.63 2.09 -20.48
N ALA A 28 -5.45 1.85 -19.88
CA ALA A 28 -4.18 1.99 -20.58
C ALA A 28 -4.00 0.99 -21.73
N LEU A 29 -4.63 -0.18 -21.67
CA LEU A 29 -4.62 -1.18 -22.75
C LEU A 29 -5.71 -0.94 -23.82
N THR A 30 -6.77 -0.20 -23.48
CA THR A 30 -7.95 0.01 -24.35
C THR A 30 -8.07 1.44 -24.90
N ALA A 31 -7.18 2.37 -24.52
CA ALA A 31 -7.17 3.75 -24.98
C ALA A 31 -6.67 3.89 -26.43
N ARG A 32 -7.54 3.56 -27.39
CA ARG A 32 -7.49 4.03 -28.79
C ARG A 32 -8.85 4.55 -29.30
N GLY A 33 -9.76 4.96 -28.42
CA GLY A 33 -11.06 5.51 -28.84
C GLY A 33 -11.58 6.63 -27.93
N PRO A 34 -12.42 7.53 -28.45
CA PRO A 34 -12.94 8.69 -27.72
C PRO A 34 -13.76 8.24 -26.51
N SER A 35 -13.44 8.82 -25.36
CA SER A 35 -14.01 8.50 -24.05
C SER A 35 -15.48 8.92 -23.96
N ARG A 36 -16.41 7.98 -24.20
CA ARG A 36 -17.81 8.15 -23.77
C ARG A 36 -17.86 8.12 -22.24
N GLY A 37 -18.25 9.25 -21.65
CA GLY A 37 -18.38 9.44 -20.21
C GLY A 37 -19.31 8.40 -19.59
N ARG A 38 -18.74 7.47 -18.81
CA ARG A 38 -19.54 6.63 -17.92
C ARG A 38 -20.11 7.49 -16.79
N PRO A 39 -21.39 7.34 -16.43
CA PRO A 39 -21.94 8.07 -15.30
C PRO A 39 -21.13 7.72 -14.05
N ARG A 40 -20.51 8.73 -13.45
CA ARG A 40 -19.79 8.61 -12.19
C ARG A 40 -20.85 8.40 -11.11
N PHE A 41 -21.18 7.14 -10.83
CA PHE A 41 -22.02 6.79 -9.69
C PHE A 41 -21.32 7.29 -8.43
N ASP A 42 -21.87 8.33 -7.82
CA ASP A 42 -21.20 9.08 -6.77
C ASP A 42 -21.02 8.17 -5.54
N ARG A 43 -19.75 7.90 -5.21
CA ARG A 43 -19.28 7.01 -4.14
C ARG A 43 -19.91 7.33 -2.77
N ARG A 44 -20.42 8.55 -2.60
CA ARG A 44 -21.16 9.01 -1.42
C ARG A 44 -22.49 8.27 -1.24
N TRP A 45 -23.18 7.92 -2.32
CA TRP A 45 -24.46 7.18 -2.27
C TRP A 45 -24.29 5.72 -1.85
N LEU A 46 -23.22 5.05 -2.27
CA LEU A 46 -22.90 3.68 -1.82
C LEU A 46 -22.47 3.64 -0.34
N LEU A 47 -21.74 4.66 0.12
CA LEU A 47 -21.40 4.82 1.54
C LEU A 47 -22.64 5.13 2.38
N LEU A 48 -23.51 6.02 1.92
CA LEU A 48 -24.79 6.33 2.56
C LEU A 48 -25.68 5.08 2.65
N LEU A 49 -25.82 4.32 1.57
CA LEU A 49 -26.63 3.10 1.53
C LEU A 49 -26.12 2.01 2.51
N ALA A 50 -24.81 1.96 2.78
CA ALA A 50 -24.22 1.02 3.73
C ALA A 50 -24.27 1.51 5.19
N VAL A 51 -24.22 2.83 5.42
CA VAL A 51 -24.21 3.45 6.75
C VAL A 51 -25.61 3.57 7.35
N VAL A 52 -26.62 3.87 6.53
CA VAL A 52 -28.02 4.03 6.95
C VAL A 52 -28.58 2.82 7.71
N PRO A 53 -28.42 1.56 7.26
CA PRO A 53 -28.94 0.40 8.00
C PRO A 53 -28.18 0.11 9.30
N VAL A 54 -26.89 0.46 9.39
CA VAL A 54 -26.09 0.32 10.63
C VAL A 54 -26.49 1.37 11.67
N LEU A 55 -26.80 2.59 11.22
CA LEU A 55 -27.30 3.69 12.05
C LEU A 55 -28.67 3.38 12.65
N VAL A 56 -29.55 2.72 11.90
CA VAL A 56 -30.90 2.35 12.36
C VAL A 56 -30.90 1.20 13.37
N LEU A 57 -29.90 0.31 13.35
CA LEU A 57 -29.94 -0.94 14.14
C LEU A 57 -29.10 -0.94 15.44
N LEU A 58 -27.96 -0.24 15.48
CA LEU A 58 -27.06 -0.23 16.65
C LEU A 58 -27.03 1.10 17.42
N GLY A 59 -27.78 2.10 16.96
CA GLY A 59 -27.67 3.46 17.47
C GLY A 59 -26.34 4.14 17.10
N PRO A 60 -26.06 5.35 17.63
CA PRO A 60 -24.92 6.17 17.22
C PRO A 60 -23.56 5.49 17.47
N PHE A 61 -23.45 4.67 18.52
CA PHE A 61 -22.20 3.99 18.90
C PHE A 61 -21.78 2.89 17.93
N GLY A 62 -22.72 2.16 17.32
CA GLY A 62 -22.41 1.15 16.30
C GLY A 62 -21.86 1.76 15.01
N VAL A 63 -22.32 2.96 14.65
CA VAL A 63 -21.80 3.69 13.48
C VAL A 63 -20.39 4.17 13.71
N VAL A 64 -20.08 4.70 14.90
CA VAL A 64 -18.72 5.12 15.25
C VAL A 64 -17.75 3.94 15.19
N ALA A 65 -18.13 2.80 15.76
CA ALA A 65 -17.27 1.61 15.78
C ALA A 65 -17.11 0.96 14.40
N ALA A 66 -18.19 0.83 13.64
CA ALA A 66 -18.11 0.35 12.25
C ALA A 66 -17.24 1.29 11.39
N GLY A 67 -17.40 2.61 11.56
CA GLY A 67 -16.60 3.62 10.89
C GLY A 67 -15.11 3.52 11.24
N MET A 68 -14.78 3.35 12.52
CA MET A 68 -13.41 3.15 12.99
C MET A 68 -12.79 1.86 12.46
N LEU A 69 -13.53 0.74 12.46
CA LEU A 69 -13.06 -0.54 11.93
C LEU A 69 -12.78 -0.44 10.42
N VAL A 70 -13.68 0.19 9.68
CA VAL A 70 -13.50 0.47 8.25
C VAL A 70 -12.27 1.34 8.03
N LEU A 71 -12.09 2.40 8.81
CA LEU A 71 -10.94 3.29 8.69
C LEU A 71 -9.63 2.54 8.97
N ALA A 72 -9.60 1.71 10.02
CA ALA A 72 -8.45 0.87 10.37
C ALA A 72 -8.08 -0.10 9.24
N VAL A 73 -9.06 -0.83 8.70
CA VAL A 73 -8.86 -1.76 7.57
C VAL A 73 -8.40 -1.00 6.31
N ARG A 74 -9.00 0.16 6.01
CA ARG A 74 -8.59 0.97 4.85
C ARG A 74 -7.18 1.51 5.00
N CYS A 75 -6.82 2.02 6.18
CA CYS A 75 -5.46 2.48 6.48
C CYS A 75 -4.45 1.35 6.36
N HIS A 76 -4.75 0.17 6.92
CA HIS A 76 -3.89 -0.99 6.82
C HIS A 76 -3.68 -1.44 5.37
N ARG A 77 -4.77 -1.57 4.60
CA ARG A 77 -4.69 -1.93 3.17
C ARG A 77 -3.95 -0.88 2.35
N ARG A 78 -4.19 0.41 2.60
CA ARG A 78 -3.48 1.50 1.90
C ARG A 78 -1.99 1.47 2.21
N SER A 79 -1.60 1.22 3.46
CA SER A 79 -0.20 1.05 3.85
C SER A 79 0.46 -0.14 3.14
N ARG A 80 -0.22 -1.29 3.11
CA ARG A 80 0.24 -2.49 2.38
C ARG A 80 0.36 -2.25 0.88
N GLN A 81 -0.58 -1.51 0.29
CA GLN A 81 -0.55 -1.17 -1.13
C GLN A 81 0.59 -0.21 -1.47
N ARG A 82 0.87 0.79 -0.62
CA ARG A 82 2.02 1.70 -0.76
C ARG A 82 3.33 0.90 -0.73
N LEU A 83 3.53 0.06 0.29
CA LEU A 83 4.72 -0.79 0.38
C LEU A 83 4.90 -1.68 -0.87
N LYS A 84 3.82 -2.29 -1.36
CA LYS A 84 3.88 -3.11 -2.59
C LYS A 84 4.19 -2.26 -3.84
N ALA A 85 3.71 -1.03 -3.91
CA ALA A 85 4.03 -0.11 -5.01
C ALA A 85 5.51 0.28 -4.95
N ASP A 86 6.00 0.69 -3.78
CA ASP A 86 7.40 1.08 -3.56
C ASP A 86 8.36 -0.06 -3.93
N LEU A 87 8.05 -1.30 -3.54
CA LEU A 87 8.86 -2.47 -3.90
C LEU A 87 8.85 -2.77 -5.40
N ARG A 88 7.72 -2.55 -6.08
CA ARG A 88 7.65 -2.69 -7.55
C ARG A 88 8.48 -1.61 -8.23
N THR A 89 8.43 -0.37 -7.74
CA THR A 89 9.27 0.72 -8.24
C THR A 89 10.75 0.41 -8.00
N ALA A 90 11.13 -0.07 -6.81
CA ALA A 90 12.51 -0.44 -6.49
C ALA A 90 13.02 -1.57 -7.39
N ALA A 91 12.21 -2.62 -7.62
CA ALA A 91 12.56 -3.71 -8.52
C ALA A 91 12.72 -3.24 -9.97
N ALA A 92 11.80 -2.40 -10.46
CA ALA A 92 11.85 -1.82 -11.80
C ALA A 92 13.08 -0.90 -11.98
N LEU A 93 13.42 -0.10 -10.98
CA LEU A 93 14.65 0.71 -10.97
C LEU A 93 15.89 -0.17 -10.94
N ALA A 94 15.92 -1.25 -10.15
CA ALA A 94 17.07 -2.16 -10.12
C ALA A 94 17.30 -2.83 -11.49
N GLU A 95 16.23 -3.19 -12.20
CA GLU A 95 16.31 -3.71 -13.57
C GLU A 95 16.85 -2.66 -14.55
N ALA A 96 16.30 -1.44 -14.52
CA ALA A 96 16.77 -0.33 -15.35
C ALA A 96 18.25 0.01 -15.10
N LEU A 97 18.65 0.05 -13.83
CA LEU A 97 20.04 0.29 -13.43
C LEU A 97 20.95 -0.84 -13.89
N GLY A 98 20.48 -2.09 -13.87
CA GLY A 98 21.21 -3.23 -14.44
C GLY A 98 21.52 -3.04 -15.92
N ALA A 99 20.53 -2.63 -16.72
CA ALA A 99 20.72 -2.32 -18.13
C ALA A 99 21.66 -1.13 -18.34
N ALA A 100 21.47 -0.03 -17.59
CA ALA A 100 22.34 1.15 -17.69
C ALA A 100 23.80 0.83 -17.31
N VAL A 101 24.03 0.01 -16.28
CA VAL A 101 25.38 -0.42 -15.88
C VAL A 101 26.03 -1.27 -16.97
N ALA A 102 25.27 -2.15 -17.64
CA ALA A 102 25.78 -2.94 -18.75
C ALA A 102 26.23 -2.05 -19.92
N GLU A 103 25.42 -1.07 -20.30
CA GLU A 103 25.75 -0.07 -21.33
C GLU A 103 26.96 0.80 -20.94
N LEU A 104 27.04 1.25 -19.69
CA LEU A 104 28.21 2.01 -19.22
C LEU A 104 29.50 1.19 -19.27
N ARG A 105 29.43 -0.10 -18.94
CA ARG A 105 30.59 -1.01 -18.99
C ARG A 105 31.00 -1.39 -20.40
N SER A 106 30.10 -1.32 -21.39
CA SER A 106 30.44 -1.45 -22.80
C SER A 106 31.03 -0.16 -23.40
N GLY A 107 31.11 0.93 -22.61
CA GLY A 107 31.67 2.21 -23.01
C GLY A 107 30.65 3.21 -23.55
N ALA A 108 29.34 2.94 -23.41
CA ALA A 108 28.32 3.88 -23.87
C ALA A 108 28.31 5.19 -23.04
N PRO A 109 28.01 6.34 -23.67
CA PRO A 109 27.85 7.60 -22.94
C PRO A 109 26.71 7.52 -21.90
N PRO A 110 26.84 8.18 -20.74
CA PRO A 110 25.83 8.13 -19.66
C PRO A 110 24.42 8.51 -20.09
N ALA A 111 24.28 9.52 -20.95
CA ALA A 111 22.99 9.93 -21.49
C ALA A 111 22.31 8.81 -22.30
N THR A 112 23.09 8.09 -23.11
CA THR A 112 22.61 6.97 -23.94
C THR A 112 22.26 5.77 -23.09
N ALA A 113 23.11 5.40 -22.13
CA ALA A 113 22.85 4.30 -21.20
C ALA A 113 21.54 4.51 -20.42
N ALA A 114 21.30 5.73 -19.94
CA ALA A 114 20.06 6.08 -19.24
C ALA A 114 18.83 6.07 -20.18
N GLU A 115 19.00 6.51 -21.44
CA GLU A 115 17.92 6.48 -22.43
C GLU A 115 17.52 5.05 -22.82
N VAL A 116 18.50 4.18 -23.06
CA VAL A 116 18.28 2.76 -23.37
C VAL A 116 17.54 2.08 -22.22
N ALA A 117 18.04 2.22 -20.99
CA ALA A 117 17.39 1.67 -19.80
C ALA A 117 15.95 2.19 -19.58
N ALA A 118 15.63 3.42 -20.01
CA ALA A 118 14.27 3.96 -19.91
C ALA A 118 13.27 3.29 -20.88
N ARG A 119 13.74 2.65 -21.96
CA ARG A 119 12.88 2.00 -22.96
C ARG A 119 12.29 0.70 -22.43
N ASP A 120 13.06 -0.06 -21.66
CA ASP A 120 12.68 -1.40 -21.18
C ASP A 120 11.78 -1.37 -19.93
N VAL A 121 11.70 -0.22 -19.25
CA VAL A 121 10.97 -0.09 -17.99
C VAL A 121 9.80 0.88 -18.14
N SER A 122 8.78 0.80 -17.27
CA SER A 122 7.58 1.63 -17.30
C SER A 122 7.30 2.32 -15.96
N GLY A 123 6.35 3.27 -15.94
CA GLY A 123 5.93 3.97 -14.73
C GLY A 123 7.00 4.93 -14.20
N GLU A 124 7.11 5.01 -12.88
CA GLU A 124 8.02 5.91 -12.17
C GLU A 124 9.49 5.68 -12.53
N ALA A 125 9.93 4.42 -12.63
CA ALA A 125 11.30 4.09 -13.01
C ALA A 125 11.70 4.65 -14.39
N ARG A 126 10.78 4.66 -15.37
CA ARG A 126 11.00 5.29 -16.68
C ARG A 126 11.20 6.80 -16.55
N LEU A 127 10.44 7.46 -15.68
CA LEU A 127 10.56 8.90 -15.46
C LEU A 127 11.92 9.24 -14.85
N VAL A 128 12.35 8.46 -13.85
CA VAL A 128 13.69 8.61 -13.23
C VAL A 128 14.80 8.45 -14.27
N MET A 129 14.77 7.38 -15.08
CA MET A 129 15.80 7.17 -16.10
C MET A 129 15.81 8.26 -17.19
N ARG A 130 14.64 8.78 -17.58
CA ARG A 130 14.55 9.93 -18.50
C ARG A 130 15.05 11.24 -17.88
N ALA A 131 14.79 11.45 -16.59
CA ALA A 131 15.33 12.60 -15.87
C ALA A 131 16.86 12.53 -15.84
N LEU A 132 17.44 11.34 -15.62
CA LEU A 132 18.89 11.13 -15.65
C LEU A 132 19.50 11.28 -17.04
N SER A 133 18.83 10.81 -18.10
CA SER A 133 19.34 11.04 -19.47
C SER A 133 19.34 12.53 -19.83
N THR A 134 18.32 13.27 -19.36
CA THR A 134 18.23 14.72 -19.53
C THR A 134 19.31 15.43 -18.72
N SER A 135 19.52 15.03 -17.46
CA SER A 135 20.57 15.60 -16.60
C SER A 135 21.98 15.34 -17.14
N ALA A 136 22.21 14.18 -17.76
CA ALA A 136 23.47 13.84 -18.41
C ALA A 136 23.77 14.73 -19.62
N ARG A 137 22.74 15.17 -20.36
CA ARG A 137 22.89 16.03 -21.54
C ARG A 137 23.05 17.51 -21.19
N PHE A 138 22.33 17.97 -20.18
CA PHE A 138 22.23 19.39 -19.86
C PHE A 138 22.92 19.80 -18.55
N GLY A 139 23.49 18.85 -17.81
CA GLY A 139 24.17 19.11 -16.53
C GLY A 139 23.24 19.46 -15.36
N VAL A 140 21.93 19.37 -15.54
CA VAL A 140 20.93 19.74 -14.52
C VAL A 140 20.46 18.51 -13.76
N VAL A 141 20.96 18.29 -12.55
CA VAL A 141 20.45 17.23 -11.64
C VAL A 141 19.54 17.87 -10.61
N ASP A 142 18.26 17.47 -10.60
CA ASP A 142 17.36 17.88 -9.52
C ASP A 142 17.68 17.09 -8.25
N GLN A 143 18.15 17.79 -7.22
CA GLN A 143 18.57 17.19 -5.95
C GLN A 143 17.42 17.13 -4.92
N HIS A 144 16.25 17.67 -5.23
CA HIS A 144 15.11 17.71 -4.30
C HIS A 144 14.30 16.41 -4.27
N GLU A 145 14.62 15.44 -5.13
CA GLU A 145 13.92 14.16 -5.11
C GLU A 145 14.25 13.37 -3.83
N THR A 146 13.22 12.79 -3.21
CA THR A 146 13.32 11.96 -2.02
C THR A 146 12.95 10.51 -2.34
N GLY A 147 13.30 9.57 -1.45
CA GLY A 147 13.00 8.15 -1.66
C GLY A 147 13.90 7.49 -2.71
N LEU A 148 13.34 6.56 -3.47
CA LEU A 148 14.09 5.77 -4.47
C LEU A 148 14.68 6.64 -5.60
N PRO A 149 13.93 7.58 -6.21
CA PRO A 149 14.48 8.48 -7.25
C PRO A 149 15.67 9.31 -6.74
N GLY A 150 15.53 9.88 -5.54
CA GLY A 150 16.58 10.66 -4.88
C GLY A 150 17.87 9.89 -4.62
N GLN A 151 17.79 8.59 -4.31
CA GLN A 151 19.00 7.76 -4.15
C GLN A 151 19.77 7.61 -5.46
N VAL A 152 19.08 7.41 -6.58
CA VAL A 152 19.72 7.31 -7.90
C VAL A 152 20.29 8.66 -8.33
N ALA A 153 19.53 9.74 -8.16
CA ALA A 153 19.97 11.10 -8.49
C ALA A 153 21.22 11.51 -7.68
N ARG A 154 21.29 11.14 -6.39
CA ARG A 154 22.47 11.37 -5.54
C ARG A 154 23.70 10.58 -6.01
N ALA A 155 23.54 9.29 -6.33
CA ALA A 155 24.65 8.49 -6.86
C ALA A 155 25.18 9.06 -8.19
N TRP A 156 24.26 9.50 -9.06
CA TRP A 156 24.60 10.17 -10.31
C TRP A 156 25.34 11.48 -10.10
N SER A 157 24.83 12.35 -9.23
CA SER A 157 25.48 13.64 -8.91
C SER A 157 26.84 13.44 -8.24
N LEU A 158 27.02 12.39 -7.44
CA LEU A 158 28.29 12.10 -6.79
C LEU A 158 29.36 11.71 -7.82
N SER A 159 28.99 10.89 -8.81
CA SER A 159 29.87 10.56 -9.96
C SER A 159 30.27 11.82 -10.73
N GLN A 160 29.31 12.68 -11.08
CA GLN A 160 29.58 13.91 -11.85
C GLN A 160 30.47 14.90 -11.08
N ARG A 161 30.29 15.04 -9.76
CA ARG A 161 31.07 15.99 -8.94
C ARG A 161 32.47 15.51 -8.61
N HIS A 162 32.68 14.20 -8.46
CA HIS A 162 33.94 13.64 -7.97
C HIS A 162 34.67 12.76 -9.00
N GLY A 163 34.15 12.62 -10.22
CA GLY A 163 34.75 11.79 -11.26
C GLY A 163 34.73 10.29 -10.95
N LEU A 164 33.86 9.84 -10.04
CA LEU A 164 33.80 8.43 -9.65
C LEU A 164 33.19 7.56 -10.77
N PRO A 165 33.59 6.28 -10.90
CA PRO A 165 33.02 5.37 -11.88
C PRO A 165 31.51 5.23 -11.71
N LEU A 166 30.75 5.83 -12.63
CA LEU A 166 29.28 5.87 -12.57
C LEU A 166 28.67 4.46 -12.53
N ALA A 167 29.25 3.54 -13.30
CA ALA A 167 28.82 2.14 -13.35
C ALA A 167 28.89 1.44 -11.98
N GLU A 168 29.91 1.74 -11.16
CA GLU A 168 30.06 1.13 -9.83
C GLU A 168 29.07 1.71 -8.83
N LEU A 169 28.85 3.03 -8.87
CA LEU A 169 27.89 3.70 -8.00
C LEU A 169 26.45 3.27 -8.31
N LEU A 170 26.07 3.20 -9.59
CA LEU A 170 24.75 2.72 -9.99
C LEU A 170 24.57 1.22 -9.69
N ASP A 171 25.63 0.41 -9.80
CA ASP A 171 25.59 -0.99 -9.40
C ASP A 171 25.42 -1.16 -7.88
N ALA A 172 26.04 -0.30 -7.08
CA ALA A 172 25.84 -0.29 -5.63
C ALA A 172 24.38 0.02 -5.27
N VAL A 173 23.78 1.06 -5.88
CA VAL A 173 22.36 1.40 -5.69
C VAL A 173 21.44 0.27 -6.16
N ARG A 174 21.75 -0.35 -7.32
CA ARG A 174 21.04 -1.54 -7.81
C ARG A 174 21.06 -2.66 -6.78
N ARG A 175 22.24 -2.99 -6.23
CA ARG A 175 22.40 -4.03 -5.22
C ARG A 175 21.60 -3.73 -3.95
N ASP A 176 21.55 -2.47 -3.52
CA ASP A 176 20.72 -2.04 -2.39
C ASP A 176 19.23 -2.29 -2.65
N PHE A 177 18.71 -1.89 -3.81
CA PHE A 177 17.30 -2.13 -4.18
C PHE A 177 16.94 -3.62 -4.28
N VAL A 178 17.84 -4.43 -4.84
CA VAL A 178 17.67 -5.90 -4.89
C VAL A 178 17.69 -6.49 -3.48
N ALA A 179 18.63 -6.06 -2.63
CA ALA A 179 18.74 -6.52 -1.25
C ALA A 179 17.48 -6.16 -0.44
N ARG A 180 16.99 -4.92 -0.58
CA ARG A 180 15.75 -4.46 0.06
C ARG A 180 14.54 -5.29 -0.37
N THR A 181 14.41 -5.58 -1.66
CA THR A 181 13.31 -6.40 -2.17
C THR A 181 13.39 -7.84 -1.64
N ARG A 182 14.58 -8.45 -1.64
CA ARG A 182 14.80 -9.79 -1.08
C ARG A 182 14.56 -9.84 0.42
N PHE A 183 14.98 -8.82 1.16
CA PHE A 183 14.76 -8.70 2.60
C PHE A 183 13.27 -8.71 2.91
N VAL A 184 12.46 -7.91 2.21
CA VAL A 184 11.01 -7.88 2.43
C VAL A 184 10.37 -9.22 2.07
N THR A 185 10.75 -9.86 0.97
CA THR A 185 10.20 -11.18 0.61
C THR A 185 10.54 -12.24 1.66
N ARG A 186 11.78 -12.26 2.17
CA ARG A 186 12.19 -13.16 3.24
C ARG A 186 11.46 -12.88 4.55
N ALA A 187 11.33 -11.61 4.91
CA ALA A 187 10.57 -11.20 6.10
C ALA A 187 9.10 -11.63 6.00
N ASP A 188 8.48 -11.50 4.82
CA ASP A 188 7.10 -11.92 4.61
C ASP A 188 6.93 -13.45 4.74
N ALA A 189 7.88 -14.22 4.20
CA ALA A 189 7.91 -15.68 4.35
C ALA A 189 8.09 -16.10 5.82
N ASN A 190 9.02 -15.49 6.54
CA ASN A 190 9.28 -15.78 7.94
C ASN A 190 8.10 -15.41 8.86
N MET A 191 7.26 -14.46 8.44
CA MET A 191 6.06 -14.07 9.18
C MET A 191 4.86 -15.00 8.97
N ALA A 192 4.93 -16.02 8.12
CA ALA A 192 3.79 -16.91 7.88
C ALA A 192 3.31 -17.62 9.16
N GLY A 193 4.23 -18.18 9.95
CA GLY A 193 3.92 -18.84 11.22
C GLY A 193 3.29 -17.89 12.25
N PRO A 194 3.97 -16.80 12.65
CA PRO A 194 3.40 -15.82 13.58
C PRO A 194 2.04 -15.24 13.12
N ARG A 195 1.83 -15.04 11.82
CA ARG A 195 0.54 -14.57 11.28
C ARG A 195 -0.56 -15.62 11.37
N ALA A 196 -0.26 -16.90 11.22
CA ALA A 196 -1.25 -17.97 11.37
C ALA A 196 -1.78 -18.02 12.80
N SER A 197 -0.90 -18.02 13.81
CA SER A 197 -1.32 -18.00 15.23
C SER A 197 -2.06 -16.72 15.59
N ALA A 198 -1.59 -15.56 15.11
CA ALA A 198 -2.30 -14.30 15.29
C ALA A 198 -3.69 -14.31 14.64
N ALA A 199 -3.85 -14.94 13.47
CA ALA A 199 -5.14 -15.08 12.82
C ALA A 199 -6.10 -15.98 13.62
N VAL A 200 -5.60 -17.08 14.21
CA VAL A 200 -6.39 -17.94 15.11
C VAL A 200 -6.86 -17.16 16.34
N LEU A 201 -5.95 -16.46 17.02
CA LEU A 201 -6.28 -15.63 18.18
C LEU A 201 -7.24 -14.48 17.83
N ALA A 202 -7.12 -13.91 16.64
CA ALA A 202 -8.01 -12.87 16.16
C ALA A 202 -9.43 -13.39 15.83
N PHE A 203 -9.56 -14.68 15.49
CA PHE A 203 -10.86 -15.28 15.19
C PHE A 203 -11.60 -15.76 16.45
N LEU A 204 -10.87 -16.04 17.53
CA LEU A 204 -11.39 -16.56 18.79
C LEU A 204 -12.52 -15.71 19.41
N PRO A 205 -12.46 -14.36 19.45
CA PRO A 205 -13.55 -13.54 19.97
C PRO A 205 -14.84 -13.71 19.15
N GLY A 206 -14.73 -13.86 17.83
CA GLY A 206 -15.89 -14.07 16.96
C GLY A 206 -16.58 -15.40 17.24
N VAL A 207 -15.79 -16.46 17.43
CA VAL A 207 -16.30 -17.79 17.82
C VAL A 207 -16.99 -17.73 19.19
N GLY A 208 -16.39 -17.02 20.16
CA GLY A 208 -16.98 -16.84 21.49
C GLY A 208 -18.33 -16.13 21.45
N VAL A 209 -18.45 -15.06 20.66
CA VAL A 209 -19.73 -14.35 20.47
C VAL A 209 -20.77 -15.26 19.81
N LEU A 210 -20.39 -16.04 18.79
CA LEU A 210 -21.29 -16.98 18.12
C LEU A 210 -21.81 -18.07 19.08
N LEU A 211 -20.92 -18.65 19.88
CA LEU A 211 -21.29 -19.67 20.87
C LEU A 211 -22.18 -19.08 21.98
N GLY A 212 -21.83 -17.91 22.51
CA GLY A 212 -22.64 -17.22 23.52
C GLY A 212 -24.03 -16.87 23.00
N GLU A 213 -24.15 -16.54 21.71
CA GLU A 213 -25.44 -16.25 21.09
C GLU A 213 -26.27 -17.52 20.84
N GLY A 214 -25.62 -18.63 20.46
CA GLY A 214 -26.27 -19.95 20.38
C GLY A 214 -26.74 -20.48 21.73
N MET A 215 -26.05 -20.14 22.82
CA MET A 215 -26.45 -20.44 24.20
C MET A 215 -27.56 -19.52 24.73
N GLY A 216 -27.97 -18.50 23.97
CA GLY A 216 -29.04 -17.58 24.35
C GLY A 216 -28.61 -16.45 25.31
N ALA A 217 -27.31 -16.22 25.51
CA ALA A 217 -26.79 -15.15 26.35
C ALA A 217 -27.03 -13.73 25.76
N ARG A 218 -27.48 -13.62 24.51
CA ARG A 218 -27.79 -12.35 23.82
C ARG A 218 -26.66 -11.32 23.86
N PRO A 219 -25.37 -11.68 23.65
CA PRO A 219 -24.26 -10.73 23.66
C PRO A 219 -24.45 -9.60 22.66
N LEU A 220 -25.03 -9.85 21.47
CA LEU A 220 -25.25 -8.79 20.49
C LEU A 220 -26.28 -7.76 20.96
N HIS A 221 -27.30 -8.20 21.69
CA HIS A 221 -28.26 -7.32 22.32
C HIS A 221 -27.57 -6.46 23.38
N VAL A 222 -26.77 -7.08 24.26
CA VAL A 222 -26.03 -6.36 25.31
C VAL A 222 -25.09 -5.31 24.72
N LEU A 223 -24.32 -5.64 23.67
CA LEU A 223 -23.43 -4.67 23.00
C LEU A 223 -24.20 -3.52 22.33
N ALA A 224 -25.42 -3.76 21.84
CA ALA A 224 -26.22 -2.74 21.15
C ALA A 224 -27.00 -1.84 22.12
N THR A 225 -27.51 -2.39 23.23
CA THR A 225 -28.50 -1.69 24.07
C THR A 225 -27.98 -1.27 25.44
N THR A 226 -26.87 -1.83 25.93
CA THR A 226 -26.37 -1.55 27.28
C THR A 226 -25.17 -0.60 27.28
N ALA A 227 -25.10 0.27 28.30
CA ALA A 227 -23.97 1.19 28.48
C ALA A 227 -22.63 0.45 28.66
N ALA A 228 -22.63 -0.66 29.40
CA ALA A 228 -21.44 -1.50 29.55
C ALA A 228 -20.98 -2.09 28.20
N GLY A 229 -21.94 -2.49 27.36
CA GLY A 229 -21.69 -2.93 25.98
C GLY A 229 -21.02 -1.85 25.14
N HIS A 230 -21.51 -0.61 25.18
CA HIS A 230 -20.91 0.52 24.43
C HIS A 230 -19.50 0.84 24.90
N VAL A 231 -19.23 0.82 26.22
CA VAL A 231 -17.88 1.03 26.77
C VAL A 231 -16.92 -0.04 26.27
N LEU A 232 -17.31 -1.32 26.30
CA LEU A 232 -16.49 -2.42 25.82
C LEU A 232 -16.19 -2.30 24.32
N LEU A 233 -17.19 -1.84 23.55
CA LEU A 233 -17.09 -1.63 22.10
C LEU A 233 -16.09 -0.51 21.76
N LEU A 234 -16.15 0.61 22.48
CA LEU A 234 -15.20 1.71 22.37
C LEU A 234 -13.79 1.27 22.79
N LEU A 235 -13.66 0.52 23.89
CA LEU A 235 -12.38 0.04 24.40
C LEU A 235 -11.71 -0.90 23.39
N GLY A 236 -12.45 -1.89 22.87
CA GLY A 236 -11.94 -2.83 21.88
C GLY A 236 -11.54 -2.14 20.58
N THR A 237 -12.34 -1.18 20.11
CA THR A 237 -12.02 -0.40 18.91
C THR A 237 -10.78 0.48 19.12
N GLY A 238 -10.66 1.11 20.28
CA GLY A 238 -9.48 1.88 20.68
C GLY A 238 -8.22 1.02 20.71
N LEU A 239 -8.32 -0.20 21.24
CA LEU A 239 -7.21 -1.16 21.28
C LEU A 239 -6.76 -1.58 19.88
N ILE A 240 -7.70 -1.82 18.96
CA ILE A 240 -7.40 -2.12 17.55
C ILE A 240 -6.68 -0.94 16.89
N LEU A 241 -7.18 0.28 17.08
CA LEU A 241 -6.55 1.50 16.53
C LEU A 241 -5.15 1.72 17.11
N GLY A 242 -4.98 1.50 18.42
CA GLY A 242 -3.69 1.54 19.09
C GLY A 242 -2.71 0.51 18.51
N GLY A 243 -3.15 -0.72 18.30
CA GLY A 243 -2.34 -1.77 17.68
C GLY A 243 -1.91 -1.45 16.24
N VAL A 244 -2.82 -0.87 15.44
CA VAL A 244 -2.49 -0.41 14.08
C VAL A 244 -1.51 0.76 14.11
N ALA A 245 -1.72 1.76 14.98
CA ALA A 245 -0.84 2.91 15.12
C ALA A 245 0.56 2.49 15.58
N TRP A 246 0.65 1.57 16.54
CA TRP A 246 1.91 1.01 17.01
C TRP A 246 2.62 0.24 15.90
N SER A 247 1.91 -0.61 15.15
CA SER A 247 2.50 -1.34 14.01
C SER A 247 3.10 -0.40 12.96
N VAL A 248 2.39 0.71 12.65
CA VAL A 248 2.91 1.74 11.73
C VAL A 248 4.12 2.45 12.33
N ARG A 249 4.10 2.76 13.62
CA ARG A 249 5.23 3.41 14.31
C ARG A 249 6.48 2.54 14.34
N LEU A 250 6.35 1.24 14.67
CA LEU A 250 7.45 0.26 14.62
C LEU A 250 8.04 0.16 13.21
N THR A 251 7.19 0.11 12.18
CA THR A 251 7.66 0.05 10.78
C THR A 251 8.43 1.32 10.41
N LYS A 252 7.99 2.50 10.88
CA LYS A 252 8.70 3.77 10.64
C LYS A 252 10.05 3.83 11.36
N LEU A 253 10.15 3.28 12.58
CA LEU A 253 11.41 3.26 13.34
C LEU A 253 12.48 2.37 12.69
N VAL A 254 12.08 1.30 11.99
CA VAL A 254 13.00 0.40 11.29
C VAL A 254 13.38 0.90 9.89
N VAL A 255 12.59 1.80 9.29
CA VAL A 255 12.79 2.31 7.91
C VAL A 255 13.25 3.78 7.88
N GLY A 256 13.27 4.48 9.02
CA GLY A 256 13.86 5.81 9.15
C GLY A 256 15.38 5.75 9.15
N PRO A 257 16.05 6.79 8.58
CA PRO A 257 17.51 6.85 8.43
C PRO A 257 18.25 6.77 9.76
#